data_AF-A0A0J1FP61-F1
#
_entry.id   AF-A0A0J1FP61-F1
#
_cell.length_a   1.000
_cell.length_b   1.000
_cell.length_c   1.000
_cell.angle_alpha   90.00
_cell.angle_beta   90.00
_cell.angle_gamma   90.00
#
_symmetry.space_group_name_H-M   'P 1'
#
loop_
_entity.id
_entity.type
_entity.pdbx_description
1 polymer ?
#
loop_
_entity_poly.entity_id
_entity_poly.type
_entity_poly.pdbx_seq_one_letter_code
_entity_poly.pdbx_strand_id
1 'polypeptide(L)'
;MIGVRNVQIQPCIELVENAVRIFVEVRNDRVVLTVAISADEASRATVLAALTGRWSIDRTYGVPLRVFAASSYLFVSSALPEDCDASIWLRTFRVLRRLVDSYERGDE
;
A
#
# COMPACT_ATOMS: atom_id res chain seq x y z
N MET A 1 24.85 -11.17 -8.34
CA MET A 1 24.24 -9.88 -8.72
C MET A 1 22.80 -10.13 -9.12
N ILE A 2 21.84 -9.72 -8.30
CA ILE A 2 20.42 -9.76 -8.67
C ILE A 2 20.22 -8.61 -9.66
N GLY A 3 20.01 -8.94 -10.94
CA GLY A 3 19.73 -7.94 -11.97
C GLY A 3 18.42 -7.24 -11.65
N VAL A 4 18.50 -6.03 -11.11
CA VAL A 4 17.30 -5.20 -10.90
C VAL A 4 16.85 -4.74 -12.27
N ARG A 5 15.74 -5.29 -12.77
CA ARG A 5 15.11 -4.81 -14.01
C ARG A 5 14.79 -3.31 -13.83
N ASN A 6 15.17 -2.49 -14.80
CA ASN A 6 14.79 -1.08 -14.83
C ASN A 6 13.25 -0.98 -14.79
N VAL A 7 12.71 -0.48 -13.68
CA VAL A 7 11.29 -0.21 -13.55
C VAL A 7 11.04 1.18 -14.11
N GLN A 8 10.28 1.27 -15.19
CA GLN A 8 9.77 2.54 -15.67
C GLN A 8 8.56 2.91 -14.81
N ILE A 9 8.70 4.00 -14.03
CA ILE A 9 7.60 4.58 -13.27
C ILE A 9 7.00 5.69 -14.14
N GLN A 10 5.77 5.47 -14.59
CA GLN A 10 4.96 6.39 -15.38
C GLN A 10 4.10 7.27 -14.44
N PRO A 11 3.26 8.22 -14.92
CA PRO A 11 2.70 9.31 -14.12
C PRO A 11 2.23 8.90 -12.72
N CYS A 12 2.69 9.66 -11.73
CA CYS A 12 2.30 9.50 -10.33
C CYS A 12 1.28 10.58 -9.98
N ILE A 13 0.08 10.17 -9.56
CA ILE A 13 -0.82 11.05 -8.82
C ILE A 13 -0.50 10.87 -7.35
N GLU A 14 -0.10 11.96 -6.68
CA GLU A 14 -0.01 12.01 -5.22
C GLU A 14 -1.21 12.79 -4.68
N LEU A 15 -1.94 12.17 -3.75
CA LEU A 15 -2.98 12.81 -2.97
C LEU A 15 -2.55 12.81 -1.51
N VAL A 16 -2.70 13.95 -0.84
CA VAL A 16 -2.38 14.09 0.58
C VAL A 16 -3.67 14.38 1.33
N GLU A 17 -4.04 13.50 2.26
CA GLU A 17 -5.22 13.62 3.12
C GLU A 17 -4.79 13.46 4.58
N ASN A 18 -4.70 14.58 5.30
CA ASN A 18 -4.15 14.66 6.66
C ASN A 18 -2.71 14.09 6.72
N ALA A 19 -2.46 13.13 7.60
CA ALA A 19 -1.16 12.46 7.75
C ALA A 19 -0.91 11.34 6.72
N VAL A 20 -1.89 11.06 5.85
CA VAL A 20 -1.84 9.96 4.90
C VAL A 20 -1.60 10.45 3.48
N ARG A 21 -0.66 9.78 2.82
CA ARG A 21 -0.31 10.01 1.42
C ARG A 21 -0.81 8.83 0.58
N ILE A 22 -1.35 9.12 -0.58
CA ILE A 22 -1.86 8.13 -1.53
C ILE A 22 -1.12 8.35 -2.84
N PHE A 23 -0.50 7.31 -3.36
CA PHE A 23 0.18 7.30 -4.64
C PHE A 23 -0.56 6.37 -5.59
N VAL A 24 -0.84 6.87 -6.80
CA VAL A 24 -1.31 6.07 -7.93
C VAL A 24 -0.24 6.15 -9.00
N GLU A 25 0.40 5.03 -9.28
CA GLU A 25 1.52 4.96 -10.22
C GLU A 25 1.25 3.87 -11.26
N VAL A 26 1.80 4.01 -12.46
CA VAL A 26 1.85 2.92 -13.43
C VAL A 26 3.27 2.34 -13.45
N ARG A 27 3.39 1.05 -13.13
CA ARG A 27 4.65 0.29 -13.12
C ARG A 27 4.51 -0.95 -13.99
N ASN A 28 5.30 -1.07 -15.06
CA ASN A 28 5.23 -2.20 -16.00
C ASN A 28 3.79 -2.48 -16.46
N ASP A 29 3.11 -1.46 -16.97
CA ASP A 29 1.72 -1.51 -17.46
C ASP A 29 0.65 -1.86 -16.40
N ARG A 30 1.01 -1.86 -15.12
CA ARG A 30 0.08 -2.10 -14.01
C ARG A 30 -0.11 -0.87 -13.15
N VAL A 31 -1.35 -0.60 -12.79
CA VAL A 31 -1.69 0.41 -11.80
C VAL A 31 -1.30 -0.12 -10.42
N VAL A 32 -0.44 0.64 -9.74
CA VAL A 32 -0.01 0.39 -8.37
C VAL A 32 -0.63 1.46 -7.48
N LEU A 33 -1.40 1.00 -6.50
CA LEU A 33 -1.94 1.83 -5.44
C LEU A 33 -1.06 1.69 -4.22
N THR A 34 -0.61 2.81 -3.67
CA THR A 34 0.15 2.84 -2.42
C THR A 34 -0.46 3.83 -1.46
N VAL A 35 -0.70 3.42 -0.23
CA VAL A 35 -1.08 4.29 0.87
C VAL A 35 0.10 4.32 1.84
N ALA A 36 0.50 5.52 2.26
CA ALA A 36 1.64 5.72 3.13
C ALA A 36 1.30 6.62 4.31
N ILE A 37 1.97 6.36 5.42
CA ILE A 37 1.82 7.09 6.67
C ILE A 37 3.17 7.29 7.34
N SER A 38 3.34 8.42 8.02
CA SER A 38 4.52 8.65 8.85
C SER A 38 4.56 7.64 10.00
N ALA A 39 5.73 7.05 10.22
CA ALA A 39 5.92 6.12 11.32
C ALA A 39 7.22 6.40 12.05
N ASP A 40 7.13 6.45 13.37
CA ASP A 40 8.30 6.52 14.23
C ASP A 40 9.20 5.29 14.03
N GLU A 41 10.50 5.50 14.16
CA GLU A 41 11.47 4.44 13.93
C GLU A 41 11.34 3.32 14.98
N ALA A 42 11.02 3.67 16.22
CA ALA A 42 10.88 2.70 17.30
C ALA A 42 9.63 1.81 17.16
N SER A 43 8.54 2.32 16.56
CA SER A 43 7.29 1.57 16.38
C SER A 43 7.25 0.75 15.09
N ARG A 44 8.11 1.07 14.12
CA ARG A 44 8.08 0.52 12.74
C ARG A 44 7.95 -1.00 12.66
N ALA A 45 8.78 -1.74 13.39
CA ALA A 45 8.79 -3.21 13.34
C ALA A 45 7.46 -3.80 13.84
N THR A 46 6.96 -3.29 14.97
CA THR A 46 5.68 -3.69 15.56
C THR A 46 4.53 -3.40 14.61
N VAL A 47 4.52 -2.23 13.98
CA VAL A 47 3.46 -1.84 13.05
C VAL A 47 3.49 -2.67 11.78
N LEU A 48 4.67 -2.96 11.22
CA LEU A 48 4.80 -3.89 10.10
C LEU A 48 4.23 -5.27 10.46
N ALA A 49 4.57 -5.80 11.63
CA ALA A 49 4.04 -7.07 12.11
C ALA A 49 2.50 -7.03 12.22
N ALA A 50 1.93 -5.98 12.82
CA ALA A 50 0.48 -5.82 12.95
C ALA A 50 -0.22 -5.72 11.57
N LEU A 51 0.33 -4.92 10.65
CA LEU A 51 -0.22 -4.76 9.30
C LEU A 51 -0.19 -6.07 8.50
N THR A 52 0.88 -6.86 8.63
CA THR A 52 0.97 -8.17 7.96
C THR A 52 0.07 -9.23 8.60
N GLY A 53 -0.10 -9.22 9.93
CA GLY A 53 -0.95 -10.17 10.65
C GLY A 53 -2.46 -9.96 10.46
N ARG A 54 -2.89 -8.74 10.13
CA ARG A 54 -4.32 -8.39 9.89
C ARG A 54 -4.81 -8.72 8.48
N TRP A 55 -3.93 -9.23 7.62
CA TRP A 55 -4.24 -9.50 6.22
C TRP A 55 -4.83 -10.89 6.00
N SER A 56 -5.84 -10.98 5.14
CA SER A 56 -6.33 -12.25 4.59
C SER A 56 -6.63 -12.12 3.10
N ILE A 57 -6.41 -13.21 2.36
CA ILE A 57 -6.64 -13.27 0.92
C ILE A 57 -8.10 -12.98 0.56
N ASP A 58 -9.03 -13.41 1.41
CA ASP A 58 -10.48 -13.20 1.23
C ASP A 58 -10.87 -11.71 1.24
N ARG A 59 -10.15 -10.88 2.02
CA ARG A 59 -10.39 -9.43 2.09
C ARG A 59 -9.95 -8.70 0.84
N THR A 60 -9.06 -9.30 0.05
CA THR A 60 -8.41 -8.67 -1.12
C THR A 60 -8.78 -9.34 -2.44
N TYR A 61 -9.69 -10.32 -2.43
CA TYR A 61 -10.12 -11.04 -3.64
C TYR A 61 -8.94 -11.60 -4.44
N GLY A 62 -7.90 -12.07 -3.73
CA GLY A 62 -6.69 -12.60 -4.36
C GLY A 62 -5.71 -11.54 -4.87
N VAL A 63 -5.99 -10.24 -4.70
CA VAL A 63 -5.04 -9.18 -5.05
C VAL A 63 -3.93 -9.10 -3.99
N PRO A 64 -2.65 -9.33 -4.34
CA PRO A 64 -1.57 -9.30 -3.36
C PRO A 64 -1.37 -7.91 -2.77
N LEU A 65 -1.15 -7.87 -1.45
CA LEU A 65 -0.67 -6.67 -0.76
C LEU A 65 0.82 -6.79 -0.46
N ARG A 66 1.48 -5.64 -0.43
CA ARG A 66 2.87 -5.47 0.00
C ARG A 66 2.88 -4.45 1.12
N VAL A 67 3.51 -4.80 2.24
CA VAL A 67 3.74 -3.89 3.36
C VAL A 67 5.23 -3.72 3.50
N PHE A 68 5.71 -2.48 3.54
CA PHE A 68 7.14 -2.20 3.72
C PHE A 68 7.34 -0.83 4.37
N ALA A 69 8.54 -0.61 4.90
CA ALA A 69 8.96 0.69 5.41
C ALA A 69 10.08 1.24 4.54
N ALA A 70 10.06 2.55 4.29
CA ALA A 70 11.16 3.26 3.66
C ALA A 70 11.24 4.69 4.21
N SER A 71 12.47 5.16 4.47
CA SER A 71 12.71 6.47 5.10
C SER A 71 11.94 6.60 6.41
N SER A 72 11.04 7.58 6.56
CA SER A 72 10.20 7.80 7.76
C SER A 72 8.74 7.35 7.56
N TYR A 73 8.49 6.51 6.55
CA TYR A 73 7.15 6.11 6.15
C TYR A 73 6.95 4.60 6.18
N LEU A 74 5.74 4.21 6.52
CA LEU A 74 5.18 2.89 6.27
C LEU A 74 4.30 2.94 5.04
N PHE A 75 4.41 1.92 4.20
CA PHE A 75 3.70 1.80 2.94
C PHE A 75 2.90 0.52 2.92
N VAL A 76 1.64 0.62 2.50
CA VAL A 76 0.81 -0.51 2.10
C VAL A 76 0.49 -0.32 0.63
N SER A 77 0.95 -1.25 -0.20
CA SER A 77 0.89 -1.15 -1.66
C SER A 77 0.25 -2.38 -2.27
N SER A 78 -0.42 -2.19 -3.40
CA SER A 78 -0.99 -3.28 -4.18
C SER A 78 -0.88 -2.96 -5.67
N ALA A 79 -0.42 -3.96 -6.44
CA ALA A 79 -0.44 -3.90 -7.89
C ALA A 79 -1.73 -4.58 -8.37
N LEU A 80 -2.59 -3.82 -9.02
CA LEU A 80 -3.87 -4.33 -9.48
C LEU A 80 -3.68 -5.22 -10.72
N PRO A 81 -4.55 -6.22 -10.91
CA PRO A 81 -4.63 -6.97 -12.16
C PRO A 81 -4.96 -6.04 -13.33
N GLU A 82 -4.41 -6.32 -14.51
CA GLU A 82 -4.61 -5.52 -15.74
C GLU A 82 -6.10 -5.45 -16.12
N ASP A 83 -6.84 -6.54 -15.92
CA ASP A 83 -8.27 -6.65 -16.28
C ASP A 83 -9.21 -6.26 -15.13
N CYS A 84 -8.73 -5.57 -14.09
CA CYS A 84 -9.58 -5.18 -12.98
C CYS A 84 -10.49 -4.00 -13.34
N ASP A 85 -11.74 -4.05 -12.91
CA ASP A 85 -12.66 -2.91 -13.02
C ASP A 85 -12.45 -1.90 -11.88
N ALA A 86 -13.13 -0.75 -12.00
CA ALA A 86 -13.11 0.29 -10.97
C ALA A 86 -13.62 -0.19 -9.60
N SER A 87 -14.44 -1.25 -9.54
CA SER A 87 -14.97 -1.77 -8.28
C SER A 87 -13.90 -2.51 -7.47
N ILE A 88 -13.07 -3.33 -8.14
CA ILE A 88 -11.92 -4.00 -7.53
C ILE A 88 -10.89 -2.96 -7.09
N TRP A 89 -10.68 -1.93 -7.91
CA TRP A 89 -9.80 -0.80 -7.61
C TRP A 89 -10.22 -0.09 -6.30
N LEU A 90 -11.48 0.36 -6.23
CA LEU A 90 -12.01 1.07 -5.06
C LEU A 90 -12.02 0.21 -3.81
N ARG A 91 -12.34 -1.09 -3.94
CA ARG A 91 -12.32 -2.02 -2.83
C ARG A 91 -10.91 -2.24 -2.30
N THR A 92 -9.93 -2.46 -3.19
CA THR A 92 -8.52 -2.60 -2.80
C THR A 92 -8.03 -1.35 -2.10
N PHE A 93 -8.31 -0.16 -2.66
CA PHE A 93 -8.00 1.11 -2.01
C PHE A 93 -8.60 1.22 -0.60
N ARG A 94 -9.89 0.87 -0.42
CA ARG A 94 -10.54 0.87 0.91
C ARG A 94 -9.88 -0.09 1.89
N VAL A 95 -9.38 -1.24 1.44
CA VAL A 95 -8.63 -2.16 2.29
C VAL A 95 -7.30 -1.56 2.71
N LEU A 96 -6.52 -1.01 1.76
CA LEU A 96 -5.26 -0.32 2.04
C LEU A 96 -5.47 0.82 3.05
N ARG A 97 -6.50 1.66 2.82
CA ARG A 97 -6.84 2.78 3.69
C ARG A 97 -7.22 2.34 5.09
N ARG A 98 -8.08 1.32 5.23
CA ARG A 98 -8.48 0.78 6.55
C ARG A 98 -7.30 0.23 7.34
N LEU A 99 -6.35 -0.42 6.67
CA LEU A 99 -5.14 -0.92 7.33
C LEU A 99 -4.33 0.22 7.93
N VAL A 100 -4.12 1.29 7.17
CA VAL A 100 -3.41 2.50 7.63
C VAL A 100 -4.21 3.26 8.70
N ASP A 101 -5.52 3.41 8.53
CA ASP A 101 -6.38 4.11 9.49
C ASP A 101 -6.44 3.38 10.84
N SER A 102 -6.40 2.04 10.85
CA SER A 102 -6.34 1.27 12.10
C SER A 102 -5.07 1.55 12.90
N TYR A 103 -3.98 1.92 12.21
CA TYR A 103 -2.74 2.34 12.85
C TYR A 103 -2.83 3.78 13.37
N GLU A 104 -3.36 4.73 12.60
CA GLU A 104 -3.58 6.12 13.06
C GLU A 104 -4.40 6.17 14.36
N ARG A 105 -5.40 5.31 14.48
CA ARG A 105 -6.31 5.29 15.63
C ARG A 105 -5.76 4.52 16.84
N GLY A 106 -4.67 3.77 16.67
CA GLY A 106 -4.16 2.90 17.73
C GLY A 106 -5.11 1.74 18.08
N ASP A 107 -5.98 1.34 17.15
CA ASP A 107 -6.87 0.19 17.36
C ASP A 107 -5.99 -1.08 17.32
N GLU A 108 -5.72 -1.70 18.47
CA GLU A 108 -5.04 -3.01 18.65
C GLU A 108 -5.94 -4.21 18.33
#